data_AF-A0A1W1C0H4-F1
#
_entry.id   AF-A0A1W1C0H4-F1
#
_cell.length_a   1.000
_cell.length_b   1.000
_cell.length_c   1.000
_cell.angle_alpha   90.00
_cell.angle_beta   90.00
_cell.angle_gamma   90.00
#
_symmetry.space_group_name_H-M   'P 1'
#
loop_
_entity.id
_entity.type
_entity.pdbx_description
1 polymer ?
#
loop_
_entity_poly.entity_id
_entity_poly.type
_entity_poly.pdbx_seq_one_letter_code
_entity_poly.pdbx_strand_id
1 'polypeptide(L)'
;MSYTQEQDLDEKFFERADAHIKLANEYMNQQENAEMVNNSFLYAAARFNAWISAAGLKDAEAMKAKRADLIRYFVEQYTSMLEENLDNYIDNYDLYLGISKEEK
;
A
#
# COMPACT_ATOMS: atom_id res chain seq x y z
N MET A 1 15.86 24.81 17.60
CA MET A 1 15.75 24.88 16.13
C MET A 1 14.36 24.39 15.79
N SER A 2 13.52 25.28 15.29
CA SER A 2 12.08 25.06 15.03
C SER A 2 11.89 24.36 13.68
N TYR A 3 10.97 23.37 13.67
CA TYR A 3 10.17 22.81 12.59
C TYR A 3 10.67 22.94 11.14
N THR A 4 10.82 21.80 10.46
CA THR A 4 10.14 21.40 9.20
C THR A 4 10.83 20.13 8.68
N GLN A 5 10.35 18.94 9.10
CA GLN A 5 10.72 17.67 8.44
C GLN A 5 9.52 16.72 8.22
N GLU A 6 8.33 17.05 8.72
CA GLU A 6 7.12 16.22 8.49
C GLU A 6 6.39 16.55 7.18
N GLN A 7 6.40 17.80 6.70
CA GLN A 7 5.65 18.19 5.49
C GLN A 7 6.31 17.78 4.15
N ASP A 8 7.62 17.56 4.13
CA ASP A 8 8.38 17.25 2.91
C ASP A 8 8.41 15.74 2.58
N LEU A 9 7.89 14.92 3.50
CA LEU A 9 7.73 13.47 3.31
C LEU A 9 6.54 13.12 2.40
N ASP A 10 5.56 14.01 2.23
CA ASP A 10 4.19 13.56 1.96
C ASP A 10 3.72 13.69 0.51
N GLU A 11 3.97 14.80 -0.18
CA GLU A 11 3.43 15.00 -1.54
C GLU A 11 3.99 13.96 -2.53
N LYS A 12 5.32 13.79 -2.54
CA LYS A 12 5.96 12.79 -3.41
C LYS A 12 5.64 11.35 -3.00
N PHE A 13 5.28 11.12 -1.74
CA PHE A 13 4.87 9.79 -1.28
C PHE A 13 3.54 9.42 -1.92
N PHE A 14 2.53 10.27 -1.80
CA PHE A 14 1.23 10.06 -2.43
C PHE A 14 1.33 10.00 -3.95
N GLU A 15 2.13 10.86 -4.59
CA GLU A 15 2.37 10.79 -6.04
C GLU A 15 2.86 9.40 -6.50
N ARG A 16 3.75 8.76 -5.72
CA ARG A 16 4.25 7.41 -6.05
C ARG A 16 3.19 6.34 -5.78
N ALA A 17 2.45 6.44 -4.69
CA ALA A 17 1.36 5.53 -4.39
C ALA A 17 0.28 5.58 -5.50
N ASP A 18 -0.11 6.79 -5.90
CA ASP A 18 -1.06 7.04 -6.97
C ASP A 18 -0.56 6.52 -8.33
N ALA A 19 0.74 6.64 -8.61
CA ALA A 19 1.32 6.07 -9.82
C ALA A 19 1.17 4.53 -9.88
N HIS A 20 1.27 3.84 -8.73
CA HIS A 20 1.01 2.40 -8.66
C HIS A 20 -0.47 2.06 -8.83
N ILE A 21 -1.36 2.82 -8.20
CA ILE A 21 -2.82 2.66 -8.35
C ILE A 21 -3.25 2.91 -9.80
N LYS A 22 -2.70 3.93 -10.44
CA LYS A 22 -2.97 4.25 -11.85
C LYS A 22 -2.61 3.07 -12.75
N LEU A 23 -1.45 2.45 -12.55
CA LEU A 23 -1.05 1.27 -13.32
C LEU A 23 -1.99 0.08 -13.06
N ALA A 24 -2.41 -0.15 -11.81
CA ALA A 24 -3.40 -1.18 -11.49
C ALA A 24 -4.73 -0.91 -12.22
N ASN A 25 -5.20 0.33 -12.25
CA ASN A 25 -6.40 0.73 -12.98
C ASN A 25 -6.26 0.55 -14.50
N GLU A 26 -5.06 0.72 -15.07
CA GLU A 26 -4.80 0.39 -16.48
C GLU A 26 -4.98 -1.11 -16.78
N TYR A 27 -4.57 -2.00 -15.86
CA TYR A 27 -4.81 -3.44 -15.99
C TYR A 27 -6.29 -3.80 -15.85
N MET A 28 -7.02 -3.14 -14.95
CA MET A 28 -8.48 -3.29 -14.83
C MET A 28 -9.22 -3.00 -16.15
N ASN A 29 -8.75 -2.02 -16.91
CA ASN A 29 -9.34 -1.64 -18.19
C ASN A 29 -9.03 -2.63 -19.32
N GLN A 30 -8.08 -3.55 -19.14
CA GLN A 30 -7.66 -4.55 -20.14
C GLN A 30 -8.45 -5.88 -20.03
N GLN A 31 -9.60 -5.86 -19.36
CA GLN A 31 -10.47 -7.03 -19.07
C GLN A 31 -9.85 -8.06 -18.11
N GLU A 32 -8.88 -7.68 -17.29
CA GLU A 32 -8.48 -8.47 -16.13
C GLU A 32 -9.54 -8.35 -15.01
N ASN A 33 -9.82 -9.44 -14.29
CA ASN A 33 -10.69 -9.37 -13.11
C ASN A 33 -9.98 -8.59 -11.99
N ALA A 34 -10.73 -7.76 -11.25
CA ALA A 34 -10.31 -7.04 -10.05
C ALA A 34 -9.46 -7.87 -9.09
N GLU A 35 -9.84 -9.12 -8.85
CA GLU A 35 -9.12 -10.03 -7.98
C GLU A 35 -7.70 -10.32 -8.49
N MET A 36 -7.52 -10.52 -9.81
CA MET A 36 -6.22 -10.81 -10.41
C MET A 36 -5.30 -9.59 -10.37
N VAL A 37 -5.84 -8.40 -10.65
CA VAL A 37 -5.08 -7.14 -10.56
C VAL A 37 -4.66 -6.87 -9.10
N ASN A 38 -5.55 -7.08 -8.14
CA ASN A 38 -5.22 -6.93 -6.73
C ASN A 38 -4.13 -7.93 -6.27
N ASN A 39 -4.28 -9.20 -6.64
CA ASN A 39 -3.31 -10.24 -6.28
C ASN A 39 -1.94 -9.99 -6.90
N SER A 40 -1.88 -9.51 -8.15
CA SER A 40 -0.63 -9.15 -8.80
C SER A 40 0.01 -7.93 -8.17
N PHE A 41 -0.78 -6.94 -7.72
CA PHE A 41 -0.29 -5.76 -7.02
C PHE A 41 0.31 -6.11 -5.64
N LEU A 42 -0.39 -6.94 -4.85
CA LEU A 42 0.13 -7.46 -3.58
C LEU A 42 1.43 -8.25 -3.78
N TYR A 43 1.48 -9.09 -4.82
CA TYR A 43 2.68 -9.86 -5.13
C TYR A 43 3.86 -8.96 -5.56
N ALA A 44 3.60 -7.90 -6.32
CA ALA A 44 4.61 -6.92 -6.71
C ALA A 44 5.19 -6.20 -5.47
N ALA A 45 4.35 -5.75 -4.56
CA ALA A 45 4.77 -5.14 -3.30
C ALA A 45 5.64 -6.09 -2.46
N ALA A 46 5.22 -7.36 -2.32
CA ALA A 46 6.00 -8.37 -1.59
C ALA A 46 7.39 -8.61 -2.20
N ARG A 47 7.50 -8.67 -3.53
CA ARG A 47 8.78 -8.83 -4.23
C ARG A 47 9.69 -7.62 -4.04
N PHE A 48 9.13 -6.42 -4.12
CA PHE A 48 9.87 -5.19 -3.90
C PHE A 48 10.37 -5.10 -2.46
N ASN A 49 9.52 -5.40 -1.48
CA ASN A 49 9.86 -5.42 -0.06
C ASN A 49 10.96 -6.44 0.26
N ALA A 50 10.92 -7.62 -0.37
CA ALA A 50 11.98 -8.62 -0.25
C ALA A 50 13.31 -8.11 -0.83
N TRP A 51 13.28 -7.49 -2.02
CA TRP A 51 14.46 -6.94 -2.66
C TRP A 51 15.08 -5.78 -1.86
N ILE A 52 14.29 -4.80 -1.42
CA ILE A 52 14.82 -3.65 -0.68
C ILE A 52 15.41 -4.08 0.66
N SER A 53 14.82 -5.10 1.29
CA SER A 53 15.37 -5.71 2.51
C SER A 53 16.70 -6.40 2.23
N ALA A 54 16.78 -7.20 1.17
CA ALA A 54 18.02 -7.88 0.78
C ALA A 54 19.14 -6.88 0.44
N ALA A 55 18.81 -5.81 -0.29
CA ALA A 55 19.75 -4.75 -0.68
C ALA A 55 20.34 -3.99 0.52
N GLY A 56 19.60 -3.92 1.64
CA GLY A 56 20.05 -3.32 2.89
C GLY A 56 20.85 -4.25 3.82
N LEU A 57 21.04 -5.53 3.45
CA LEU A 57 21.72 -6.53 4.27
C LEU A 57 23.02 -6.99 3.61
N LYS A 58 23.96 -7.43 4.45
CA LYS A 58 25.31 -7.80 4.03
C LYS A 58 25.39 -9.10 3.23
N ASP A 59 24.55 -10.08 3.56
CA ASP A 59 24.63 -11.45 3.05
C ASP A 59 23.32 -12.22 3.31
N ALA A 60 23.23 -13.43 2.75
CA ALA A 60 22.07 -14.30 2.88
C ALA A 60 21.83 -14.78 4.32
N GLU A 61 22.87 -14.98 5.13
CA GLU A 61 22.73 -15.41 6.52
C GLU A 61 22.13 -14.29 7.39
N ALA A 62 22.51 -13.03 7.16
CA ALA A 62 21.89 -11.88 7.80
C ALA A 62 20.40 -11.76 7.41
N MET A 63 20.06 -12.00 6.15
CA MET A 63 18.66 -12.01 5.70
C MET A 63 17.87 -13.15 6.33
N LYS A 64 18.45 -14.34 6.44
CA LYS A 64 17.84 -15.49 7.11
C LYS A 64 17.59 -15.21 8.59
N ALA A 65 18.56 -14.62 9.29
CA ALA A 65 18.44 -14.25 10.70
C ALA A 65 17.35 -13.20 10.94
N LYS A 66 17.17 -12.25 10.01
CA LYS A 66 16.16 -11.18 10.10
C LYS A 66 14.82 -11.50 9.44
N ARG A 67 14.66 -12.67 8.82
CA ARG A 67 13.46 -13.00 8.00
C ARG A 67 12.16 -12.79 8.76
N ALA A 68 12.07 -13.27 9.99
CA ALA A 68 10.86 -13.16 10.80
C ALA A 68 10.54 -11.70 11.15
N ASP A 69 11.55 -10.91 11.52
CA ASP A 69 11.39 -9.50 11.86
C ASP A 69 10.99 -8.67 10.64
N LEU A 70 11.55 -8.94 9.46
CA LEU A 70 11.18 -8.28 8.21
C LEU A 70 9.72 -8.56 7.84
N ILE A 71 9.28 -9.83 7.93
CA ILE A 71 7.89 -10.20 7.67
C ILE A 71 6.96 -9.47 8.63
N ARG A 72 7.26 -9.49 9.94
CA ARG A 72 6.45 -8.80 10.95
C ARG A 72 6.35 -7.31 10.64
N TYR A 73 7.48 -6.65 10.37
CA TYR A 73 7.51 -5.24 10.03
C TYR A 73 6.61 -4.89 8.84
N PHE A 74 6.75 -5.57 7.70
CA PHE A 74 5.93 -5.23 6.52
C PHE A 74 4.44 -5.54 6.72
N VAL A 75 4.11 -6.61 7.43
CA VAL A 75 2.71 -6.95 7.74
C VAL A 75 2.10 -5.89 8.66
N GLU A 76 2.80 -5.50 9.73
CA GLU A 76 2.32 -4.46 10.66
C GLU A 76 2.09 -3.11 9.94
N GLN A 77 3.03 -2.69 9.08
CA GLN A 77 2.87 -1.48 8.28
C GLN A 77 1.66 -1.57 7.33
N TYR A 78 1.52 -2.68 6.62
CA TYR A 78 0.39 -2.89 5.72
C TYR A 78 -0.95 -2.94 6.45
N THR A 79 -1.02 -3.62 7.59
CA THR A 79 -2.22 -3.67 8.44
C THR A 79 -2.63 -2.27 8.87
N SER A 80 -1.70 -1.46 9.39
CA SER A 80 -2.01 -0.09 9.81
C SER A 80 -2.56 0.78 8.67
N MET A 81 -1.93 0.72 7.48
CA MET A 81 -2.41 1.47 6.31
C MET A 81 -3.77 0.97 5.83
N LEU A 82 -3.99 -0.34 5.84
CA LEU A 82 -5.25 -0.94 5.41
C LEU A 82 -6.39 -0.59 6.37
N GLU A 83 -6.15 -0.63 7.68
CA GLU A 83 -7.11 -0.22 8.71
C GLU A 83 -7.55 1.23 8.50
N GLU A 84 -6.60 2.15 8.33
CA GLU A 84 -6.92 3.57 8.08
C GLU A 84 -7.78 3.78 6.83
N ASN A 85 -7.45 3.10 5.72
CA ASN A 85 -8.23 3.19 4.50
C ASN A 85 -9.61 2.55 4.65
N LEU A 86 -9.72 1.39 5.31
CA LEU A 86 -11.01 0.74 5.55
C LEU A 86 -11.90 1.58 6.45
N ASP A 87 -11.38 2.14 7.54
CA ASP A 87 -12.10 3.02 8.43
C ASP A 87 -12.61 4.26 7.68
N ASN A 88 -11.79 4.82 6.79
CA ASN A 88 -12.20 5.93 5.93
C ASN A 88 -13.36 5.56 4.99
N TYR A 89 -13.34 4.37 4.38
CA TYR A 89 -14.47 3.85 3.60
C TYR A 89 -15.70 3.54 4.44
N ILE A 90 -15.54 3.06 5.67
CA ILE A 90 -16.65 2.80 6.61
C ILE A 90 -17.35 4.11 6.96
N ASP A 91 -16.59 5.14 7.30
CA ASP A 91 -17.12 6.45 7.70
C ASP A 91 -17.80 7.20 6.54
N ASN A 92 -17.34 6.96 5.30
CA ASN A 92 -17.79 7.67 4.10
C ASN A 92 -18.49 6.76 3.07
N TYR A 93 -18.99 5.60 3.49
CA TYR A 93 -19.46 4.53 2.61
C TYR A 93 -20.46 5.00 1.54
N ASP A 94 -21.54 5.65 1.98
CA ASP A 94 -22.60 6.12 1.09
C ASP A 94 -22.07 7.17 0.09
N LEU A 95 -21.19 8.06 0.55
CA LEU A 95 -20.60 9.12 -0.26
C LEU A 95 -19.68 8.55 -1.36
N TYR A 96 -18.77 7.66 -0.99
CA TYR A 96 -17.78 7.10 -1.92
C TYR A 96 -18.37 6.12 -2.93
N LEU A 97 -19.43 5.40 -2.56
CA LEU A 97 -20.14 4.51 -3.48
C LEU A 97 -21.29 5.18 -4.23
N GLY A 98 -21.49 6.49 -4.03
CA GLY A 98 -22.52 7.26 -4.73
C GLY A 98 -23.95 6.80 -4.39
N ILE A 99 -24.16 6.28 -3.18
CA ILE A 99 -25.47 5.87 -2.68
C ILE A 99 -26.19 7.14 -2.21
N SER A 100 -27.10 7.67 -3.04
CA SER A 100 -27.97 8.76 -2.62
C SER A 100 -28.92 8.27 -1.53
N LYS A 101 -28.90 8.90 -0.35
CA LYS A 101 -30.01 8.76 0.60
C LYS A 101 -31.23 9.40 -0.04
N GLU A 102 -32.13 8.60 -0.59
CA GLU A 102 -33.46 9.09 -0.95
C GLU A 102 -34.09 9.69 0.31
N GLU A 103 -34.24 11.02 0.31
CA GLU A 103 -34.97 11.75 1.33
C GLU A 103 -36.42 11.24 1.33
N LYS A 104 -36.81 10.54 2.40
CA LYS A 104 -38.22 10.22 2.68
C LYS A 104 -38.92 11.37 3.38
#